data_AF-A0AAW1FPS4-F1
#
_entry.id   AF-A0AAW1FPS4-F1
#
_cell.length_a   1.000
_cell.length_b   1.000
_cell.length_c   1.000
_cell.angle_alpha   90.00
_cell.angle_beta   90.00
_cell.angle_gamma   90.00
#
_symmetry.space_group_name_H-M   'P 1'
#
loop_
_entity.id
_entity.type
_entity.pdbx_description
1 polymer ?
#
loop_
_entity_poly.entity_id
_entity_poly.type
_entity_poly.pdbx_seq_one_letter_code
_entity_poly.pdbx_strand_id
1 'polypeptide(L)'
;MDPSAGSTRPSQSTKHECFVRELDITALETVPKDLRHLRACLLCSLVKTIDQFEYDGCDNCESYLQMKGNREMVYECTSSSFDGVVSMMRTAE
;
A
#
# COMPACT_ATOMS: atom_id res chain seq x y z
N MET A 1 22.67 11.89 -48.69
CA MET A 1 22.61 10.43 -48.85
C MET A 1 23.28 9.83 -47.63
N ASP A 2 22.48 9.49 -46.62
CA ASP A 2 22.80 8.53 -45.55
C ASP A 2 22.89 7.11 -46.16
N PRO A 3 23.65 6.13 -45.60
CA PRO A 3 23.27 5.51 -44.32
C PRO A 3 24.42 4.98 -43.45
N SER A 4 24.46 5.38 -42.18
CA SER A 4 25.28 4.74 -41.14
C SER A 4 24.38 4.14 -40.07
N ALA A 5 24.12 2.84 -40.19
CA ALA A 5 23.59 2.02 -39.10
C ALA A 5 24.74 1.66 -38.15
N GLY A 6 24.64 2.11 -36.90
CA GLY A 6 25.57 1.78 -35.83
C GLY A 6 24.83 1.90 -34.50
N SER A 7 24.03 0.89 -34.18
CA SER A 7 23.32 0.75 -32.90
C SER A 7 24.32 0.58 -31.77
N THR A 8 24.62 1.65 -31.04
CA THR A 8 25.24 1.57 -29.71
C THR A 8 24.13 1.53 -28.66
N ARG A 9 23.87 0.31 -28.18
CA ARG A 9 23.07 0.01 -26.99
C ARG A 9 23.50 0.90 -25.81
N PRO A 10 22.59 1.60 -25.10
CA PRO A 10 22.90 2.11 -23.78
C PRO A 10 23.22 0.93 -22.86
N SER A 11 24.28 1.11 -22.08
CA SER A 11 24.82 0.14 -21.14
C SER A 11 23.74 -0.39 -20.19
N GLN A 12 23.89 -1.67 -19.83
CA GLN A 12 23.04 -2.39 -18.89
C GLN A 12 23.05 -1.69 -17.54
N SER A 13 22.08 -0.80 -17.32
CA SER A 13 21.70 -0.38 -15.97
C SER A 13 21.14 -1.61 -15.26
N THR A 14 21.70 -1.93 -14.09
CA THR A 14 21.33 -3.12 -13.34
C THR A 14 19.82 -3.08 -13.05
N LYS A 15 19.11 -4.17 -13.39
CA LYS A 15 17.64 -4.28 -13.29
C LYS A 15 17.10 -4.08 -11.86
N HIS A 16 17.97 -4.01 -10.86
CA HIS A 16 17.63 -3.74 -9.47
C HIS A 16 17.40 -2.24 -9.18
N GLU A 17 18.09 -1.32 -9.86
CA GLU A 17 18.02 0.12 -9.53
C GLU A 17 16.85 0.86 -10.19
N CYS A 18 16.18 0.24 -11.18
CA CYS A 18 15.01 0.83 -11.83
C CYS A 18 13.70 0.59 -11.04
N PHE A 19 13.62 -0.47 -10.22
CA PHE A 19 12.37 -0.84 -9.53
C PHE A 19 12.11 -0.05 -8.24
N VAL A 20 13.16 0.38 -7.53
CA VAL A 20 13.02 1.01 -6.21
C VAL A 20 12.87 2.54 -6.22
N ARG A 21 13.05 3.22 -7.37
CA ARG A 21 13.02 4.69 -7.44
C ARG A 21 11.62 5.32 -7.51
N GLU A 22 10.57 4.50 -7.51
CA GLU A 22 9.16 4.94 -7.51
C GLU A 22 8.40 4.36 -6.29
N LEU A 23 9.08 4.19 -5.15
CA LEU A 23 8.42 3.89 -3.89
C LEU A 23 8.01 5.20 -3.24
N ASP A 24 6.77 5.61 -3.48
CA ASP A 24 6.09 6.61 -2.66
C ASP A 24 6.18 6.14 -1.20
N ILE A 25 6.85 6.90 -0.34
CA ILE A 25 7.14 6.51 1.06
C ILE A 25 5.84 6.19 1.82
N THR A 26 4.76 6.85 1.41
CA THR A 26 3.39 6.62 1.90
C THR A 26 2.91 5.18 1.70
N ALA A 27 3.35 4.51 0.62
CA ALA A 27 2.91 3.16 0.30
C ALA A 27 3.42 2.11 1.30
N LEU A 28 4.60 2.31 1.90
CA LEU A 28 5.17 1.33 2.85
C LEU A 28 4.40 1.31 4.19
N GLU A 29 3.84 2.44 4.61
CA GLU A 29 3.08 2.53 5.86
C GLU A 29 1.70 1.87 5.76
N THR A 30 1.18 1.70 4.54
CA THR A 30 -0.09 1.03 4.27
C THR A 30 -0.02 -0.49 4.41
N VAL A 31 1.15 -1.08 4.20
CA VAL A 31 1.35 -2.53 4.27
C VAL A 31 1.25 -3.00 5.73
N PRO A 32 0.54 -4.11 6.04
CA PRO A 32 0.53 -4.67 7.38
C PRO A 32 1.94 -4.95 7.92
N LYS A 33 2.27 -4.39 9.09
CA LYS A 33 3.60 -4.54 9.72
C LYS A 33 3.90 -5.97 10.16
N ASP A 34 2.86 -6.71 10.56
CA ASP A 34 2.91 -8.15 10.80
C ASP A 34 1.56 -8.81 10.48
N LEU A 35 1.48 -10.14 10.62
CA LEU A 35 0.26 -10.91 10.33
C LEU A 35 -0.64 -11.15 11.55
N ARG A 36 -0.35 -10.51 12.69
CA ARG A 36 -1.13 -10.65 13.92
C ARG A 36 -2.11 -9.49 14.04
N HIS A 37 -3.25 -9.76 14.66
CA HIS A 37 -4.28 -8.75 14.90
C HIS A 37 -4.66 -7.95 13.65
N LEU A 38 -4.66 -8.62 12.49
CA LEU A 38 -5.11 -8.05 11.24
C LEU A 38 -6.60 -7.74 11.33
N ARG A 39 -6.99 -6.61 10.76
CA ARG A 39 -8.37 -6.19 10.64
C ARG A 39 -8.59 -5.64 9.24
N ALA A 40 -9.80 -5.83 8.72
CA ALA A 40 -10.24 -5.27 7.46
C ALA A 40 -11.19 -4.10 7.73
N CYS A 41 -10.95 -2.95 7.08
CA CYS A 41 -11.87 -1.81 7.13
C CYS A 41 -13.23 -2.21 6.53
N LEU A 42 -14.32 -1.96 7.25
CA LEU A 42 -15.67 -2.32 6.80
C LEU A 42 -16.14 -1.51 5.60
N LEU A 43 -15.53 -0.33 5.36
CA LEU A 43 -15.92 0.56 4.26
C LEU A 43 -15.15 0.30 2.97
N CYS A 44 -13.82 0.09 3.05
CA CYS A 44 -12.96 -0.02 1.88
C CYS A 44 -12.19 -1.33 1.76
N SER A 45 -12.37 -2.28 2.69
CA SER A 45 -11.68 -3.58 2.76
C SER A 45 -10.16 -3.54 2.95
N LEU A 46 -9.55 -2.37 3.14
CA LEU A 46 -8.12 -2.26 3.42
C LEU A 46 -7.77 -3.08 4.68
N VAL A 47 -6.71 -3.87 4.60
CA VAL A 47 -6.22 -4.70 5.69
C VAL A 47 -4.98 -4.09 6.31
N LYS A 48 -4.99 -3.86 7.62
CA LYS A 48 -3.82 -3.46 8.43
C LYS A 48 -3.87 -4.14 9.80
N THR A 49 -2.80 -4.00 10.56
CA THR A 49 -2.83 -4.33 12.00
C THR A 49 -3.73 -3.34 12.74
N ILE A 50 -4.33 -3.77 13.85
CA ILE A 50 -5.13 -2.90 14.72
C ILE A 50 -4.35 -1.65 15.17
N ASP A 51 -3.05 -1.80 15.47
CA ASP A 51 -2.21 -0.70 15.94
C ASP A 51 -1.91 0.31 14.81
N GLN A 52 -1.84 -0.15 13.55
CA GLN A 52 -1.73 0.76 12.40
C GLN A 52 -3.01 1.57 12.18
N PHE A 53 -4.19 0.96 12.33
CA PHE A 53 -5.44 1.72 12.26
C PHE A 53 -5.57 2.74 13.40
N GLU A 54 -5.14 2.38 14.61
CA GLU A 54 -5.15 3.31 15.74
C GLU A 54 -4.15 4.46 15.55
N TYR A 55 -2.96 4.18 15.02
CA TYR A 55 -1.91 5.19 14.88
C TYR A 55 -2.09 6.11 13.65
N ASP A 56 -2.42 5.53 12.50
CA ASP A 56 -2.47 6.25 11.22
C ASP A 56 -3.90 6.44 10.67
N GLY A 57 -4.85 5.64 11.17
CA GLY A 57 -6.18 5.57 10.58
C GLY A 57 -6.23 4.70 9.33
N CYS A 58 -7.35 4.78 8.62
CA CYS A 58 -7.53 4.12 7.33
C CYS A 58 -7.16 5.07 6.18
N ASP A 59 -6.17 4.74 5.34
CA ASP A 59 -5.67 5.67 4.29
C ASP A 59 -6.76 6.09 3.30
N ASN A 60 -7.75 5.23 3.10
CA ASN A 60 -8.85 5.48 2.17
C ASN A 60 -10.04 6.20 2.81
N CYS A 61 -10.19 6.14 4.14
CA CYS A 61 -11.45 6.47 4.81
C CYS A 61 -11.31 7.36 6.05
N GLU A 62 -10.10 7.72 6.45
CA GLU A 62 -9.86 8.44 7.70
C GLU A 62 -10.61 9.78 7.77
N SER A 63 -10.75 10.49 6.65
CA SER A 63 -11.51 11.73 6.56
C SER A 63 -12.98 11.61 6.97
N TYR A 64 -13.55 10.40 6.90
CA TYR A 64 -14.94 10.11 7.24
C TYR A 64 -15.09 9.34 8.56
N LEU A 65 -14.20 8.38 8.82
CA LEU A 65 -14.31 7.46 9.96
C LEU A 65 -13.63 8.00 11.23
N GLN A 66 -12.60 8.85 11.10
CA GLN A 66 -11.90 9.50 12.22
C GLN A 66 -11.51 8.52 13.35
N MET A 67 -10.91 7.37 12.99
CA MET A 67 -10.54 6.34 13.96
C MET A 67 -9.13 6.52 14.54
N LYS A 68 -8.33 7.43 13.97
CA LYS A 68 -6.98 7.73 14.46
C LYS A 68 -7.00 8.20 15.92
N GLY A 69 -6.16 7.58 16.74
CA GLY A 69 -6.06 7.80 18.18
C GLY A 69 -7.24 7.26 18.99
N ASN A 70 -8.20 6.57 18.36
CA ASN A 70 -9.39 6.06 19.01
C ASN A 70 -9.57 4.56 18.73
N ARG A 71 -9.00 3.73 19.60
CA ARG A 71 -9.03 2.26 19.46
C ARG A 71 -10.45 1.68 19.49
N GLU A 72 -11.39 2.29 20.21
CA GLU A 72 -12.79 1.86 20.22
C GLU A 72 -13.42 2.04 18.84
N MET A 73 -13.20 3.20 18.20
CA MET A 73 -13.65 3.45 16.83
C MET A 73 -13.01 2.50 15.82
N VAL A 74 -11.76 2.08 16.03
CA VAL A 74 -11.12 1.04 15.19
C VAL A 74 -11.89 -0.27 15.30
N TYR A 75 -12.32 -0.69 16.51
CA TYR A 75 -13.11 -1.91 16.67
C TYR A 75 -14.47 -1.83 15.97
N GLU A 76 -15.14 -0.69 16.02
CA GLU A 76 -16.44 -0.48 15.36
C GLU A 76 -16.34 -0.40 13.82
N CYS A 77 -15.27 0.20 13.29
CA CYS A 77 -15.13 0.44 11.85
C CYS A 77 -14.39 -0.67 11.09
N THR A 78 -13.86 -1.67 11.79
CA THR A 78 -13.04 -2.74 11.18
C THR A 78 -13.41 -4.12 11.74
N SER A 79 -13.18 -5.18 10.97
CA SER A 79 -13.45 -6.57 11.38
C SER A 79 -12.17 -7.40 11.41
N SER A 80 -11.97 -8.20 12.46
CA SER A 80 -10.95 -9.26 12.48
C SER A 80 -11.39 -10.54 11.75
N SER A 81 -12.66 -10.61 11.35
CA SER A 81 -13.23 -11.72 10.58
C SER A 81 -13.34 -11.29 9.12
N PHE A 82 -12.33 -11.65 8.33
CA PHE A 82 -12.28 -11.48 6.88
C PHE A 82 -11.64 -12.73 6.27
N ASP A 83 -11.86 -12.97 4.97
CA ASP A 83 -11.28 -14.11 4.26
C ASP A 83 -10.51 -13.65 3.02
N GLY A 84 -9.31 -14.21 2.86
CA GLY A 84 -8.36 -13.80 1.81
C GLY A 84 -7.74 -12.41 1.98
N VAL A 85 -6.65 -12.16 1.25
CA VAL A 85 -5.98 -10.85 1.15
C VAL A 85 -5.55 -10.64 -0.30
N VAL A 86 -5.69 -9.41 -0.80
CA VAL A 86 -5.23 -9.02 -2.14
C VAL A 86 -4.21 -7.89 -2.02
N SER A 87 -3.04 -8.08 -2.62
CA SER A 87 -2.03 -7.03 -2.76
C SER A 87 -2.33 -6.17 -3.99
N MET A 88 -3.05 -5.07 -3.81
CA MET A 88 -3.35 -4.12 -4.87
C MET A 88 -2.16 -3.19 -5.12
N MET A 89 -1.49 -3.32 -6.27
CA MET A 89 -0.29 -2.52 -6.60
C MET A 89 -0.59 -1.31 -7.49
N ARG A 90 -1.66 -1.37 -8.30
CA ARG A 90 -2.10 -0.29 -9.17
C ARG A 90 -3.60 -0.18 -9.10
N THR A 91 -4.08 0.97 -8.63
CA THR A 91 -5.50 1.31 -8.55
C THR A 91 -5.83 2.26 -9.70
N ALA A 92 -6.80 1.87 -10.54
CA ALA A 92 -7.20 2.52 -11.81
C ALA A 92 -6.20 2.37 -12.99
N GLU A 93 -6.77 2.17 -14.18
CA GLU A 93 -6.12 2.42 -15.49
C GLU A 93 -6.76 3.65 -16.15
#